data_AF-A0A969CQY3-F1
#
_entry.id   AF-A0A969CQY3-F1
#
_cell.length_a   1.000
_cell.length_b   1.000
_cell.length_c   1.000
_cell.angle_alpha   90.00
_cell.angle_beta   90.00
_cell.angle_gamma   90.00
#
_symmetry.space_group_name_H-M   'P 1'
#
loop_
_entity.id
_entity.type
_entity.pdbx_description
1 polymer ?
#
loop_
_entity_poly.entity_id
_entity_poly.type
_entity_poly.pdbx_seq_one_letter_code
_entity_poly.pdbx_strand_id
1 'polypeptide(L)'
;MQLEIHILQSFPPANLNRDENGMPKSTVFGGRPRARISSQCQKRAVRLSYQENSALKPEHFAQRSRAWMPELKELLTLQEIPEAQAETAAKLALEVLGAKIEGDRVESKTILFLGKTEIEAVANILIKNWNAIALV
;
A
#
# COMPACT_ATOMS: atom_id res chain seq x y z
N MET A 1 -5.92 29.33 -1.02
CA MET A 1 -5.77 29.20 -2.49
C MET A 1 -6.40 27.88 -2.90
N GLN A 2 -7.24 27.86 -3.94
CA GLN A 2 -7.85 26.65 -4.51
C GLN A 2 -7.39 26.52 -5.97
N LEU A 3 -7.00 25.32 -6.37
CA LEU A 3 -6.65 24.99 -7.75
C LEU A 3 -7.69 24.01 -8.30
N GLU A 4 -8.37 24.40 -9.37
CA GLU A 4 -9.37 23.57 -10.05
C GLU A 4 -8.87 23.19 -11.44
N ILE A 5 -9.05 21.93 -11.82
CA ILE A 5 -8.60 21.38 -13.10
C ILE A 5 -9.78 20.67 -13.77
N HIS A 6 -10.17 21.14 -14.95
CA HIS A 6 -11.26 20.58 -15.76
C HIS A 6 -10.68 20.02 -17.05
N ILE A 7 -11.01 18.77 -17.37
CA ILE A 7 -10.47 18.07 -18.54
C ILE A 7 -11.61 17.47 -19.34
N LEU A 8 -11.62 17.74 -20.65
CA LEU A 8 -12.44 17.02 -21.63
C LEU A 8 -11.49 16.14 -22.46
N GLN A 9 -11.61 14.82 -22.29
CA GLN A 9 -10.76 13.85 -22.98
C GLN A 9 -11.64 12.81 -23.68
N SER A 10 -11.44 12.70 -24.99
CA SER A 10 -12.03 11.64 -25.79
C SER A 10 -11.15 10.40 -25.75
N PHE A 11 -11.77 9.22 -25.76
CA PHE A 11 -11.09 7.93 -25.85
C PHE A 11 -11.62 7.16 -27.07
N PRO A 12 -10.77 6.40 -27.78
CA PRO A 12 -11.25 5.42 -28.75
C PRO A 12 -12.11 4.35 -28.04
N PRO A 13 -12.87 3.52 -28.77
CA PRO A 13 -13.63 2.43 -28.19
C PRO A 13 -12.73 1.52 -27.32
N ALA A 14 -12.90 1.62 -26.00
CA ALA A 14 -12.07 0.91 -25.03
C ALA A 14 -12.83 0.68 -23.72
N ASN A 15 -12.52 -0.43 -23.05
CA ASN A 15 -13.08 -0.74 -21.74
C ASN A 15 -12.10 -0.35 -20.63
N LEU A 16 -11.99 0.97 -20.38
CA LEU A 16 -11.00 1.59 -19.49
C LEU A 16 -11.20 1.24 -18.01
N ASN A 17 -12.43 1.01 -17.58
CA ASN A 17 -12.75 0.65 -16.20
C ASN A 17 -13.96 -0.29 -16.15
N ARG A 18 -13.74 -1.52 -15.67
CA ARG A 18 -14.73 -2.60 -15.61
C ARG A 18 -15.38 -2.77 -14.24
N ASP A 19 -16.58 -3.32 -14.21
CA ASP A 19 -17.23 -3.86 -13.01
C ASP A 19 -16.86 -5.33 -12.77
N GLU A 20 -17.49 -5.96 -11.77
CA GLU A 20 -17.25 -7.35 -11.37
C GLU A 20 -17.63 -8.36 -12.48
N ASN A 21 -18.52 -7.97 -13.40
CA ASN A 21 -18.97 -8.80 -14.53
C ASN A 21 -18.16 -8.51 -15.81
N GLY A 22 -17.14 -7.65 -15.73
CA GLY A 22 -16.31 -7.26 -16.87
C GLY A 22 -16.92 -6.19 -17.77
N MET A 23 -18.11 -5.67 -17.45
CA MET A 23 -18.78 -4.61 -18.21
C MET A 23 -18.17 -3.24 -17.90
N PRO A 24 -18.15 -2.29 -18.85
CA PRO A 24 -17.73 -0.93 -18.56
C PRO A 24 -18.57 -0.31 -17.44
N LYS A 25 -17.93 0.30 -16.45
CA LYS A 25 -18.66 1.03 -15.41
C LYS A 25 -19.47 2.16 -16.03
N SER A 26 -20.70 2.32 -15.57
CA SER A 26 -21.62 3.35 -16.07
C SER A 26 -22.34 4.07 -14.94
N THR A 27 -23.00 5.18 -15.27
CA THR A 27 -23.89 5.93 -14.38
C THR A 27 -24.96 6.61 -15.22
N VAL A 28 -26.12 6.92 -14.63
CA VAL A 28 -27.12 7.78 -15.26
C VAL A 28 -26.79 9.24 -14.95
N PHE A 29 -26.72 10.09 -15.98
CA PHE A 29 -26.51 11.53 -15.83
C PHE A 29 -27.31 12.29 -16.88
N GLY A 30 -28.22 13.15 -16.43
CA GLY A 30 -29.18 13.85 -17.31
C GLY A 30 -30.16 12.88 -18.00
N GLY A 31 -30.63 11.84 -17.29
CA GLY A 31 -31.60 10.87 -17.81
C GLY A 31 -31.07 9.87 -18.84
N ARG A 32 -29.75 9.89 -19.15
CA ARG A 32 -29.11 8.96 -20.09
C ARG A 32 -27.96 8.21 -19.43
N PRO A 33 -27.71 6.93 -19.77
CA PRO A 33 -26.55 6.20 -19.31
C PRO A 33 -25.27 6.78 -19.95
N ARG A 34 -24.21 6.89 -19.16
CA ARG A 34 -22.87 7.30 -19.60
C ARG A 34 -21.84 6.34 -19.06
N ALA A 35 -20.83 6.02 -19.87
CA ALA A 35 -19.64 5.34 -19.37
C ALA A 35 -18.94 6.23 -18.33
N ARG A 36 -18.37 5.61 -17.30
CA ARG A 36 -17.70 6.31 -16.20
C ARG A 36 -16.39 5.63 -15.88
N ILE A 37 -15.34 6.44 -15.73
CA ILE A 37 -14.10 6.01 -15.09
C ILE A 37 -14.21 6.39 -13.62
N SER A 38 -14.06 5.41 -12.73
CA SER A 38 -14.17 5.66 -11.30
C SER A 38 -13.01 6.53 -10.79
N SER A 39 -13.28 7.38 -9.80
CA SER A 39 -12.26 8.30 -9.26
C SER A 39 -11.08 7.53 -8.65
N GLN A 40 -11.31 6.35 -8.06
CA GLN A 40 -10.25 5.48 -7.56
C GLN A 40 -9.34 4.94 -8.67
N CYS A 41 -9.88 4.64 -9.86
CA CYS A 41 -9.11 4.19 -11.01
C CYS A 41 -8.16 5.30 -11.49
N GLN A 42 -8.69 6.52 -11.65
CA GLN A 42 -7.89 7.69 -12.03
C GLN A 42 -6.85 8.03 -10.96
N LYS A 43 -7.24 8.09 -9.68
CA LYS A 43 -6.30 8.38 -8.58
C LYS A 43 -5.16 7.35 -8.48
N ARG A 44 -5.42 6.08 -8.76
CA ARG A 44 -4.37 5.05 -8.81
C ARG A 44 -3.42 5.30 -9.99
N ALA A 45 -3.96 5.55 -11.19
CA ALA A 45 -3.15 5.83 -12.38
C ALA A 45 -2.25 7.06 -12.18
N VAL A 46 -2.82 8.15 -11.63
CA VAL A 46 -2.05 9.36 -11.29
C VAL A 46 -0.98 9.07 -10.24
N ARG A 47 -1.28 8.31 -9.18
CA ARG A 47 -0.29 7.98 -8.15
C ARG A 47 0.90 7.21 -8.71
N LEU A 48 0.64 6.18 -9.53
CA LEU A 48 1.70 5.37 -10.14
C LEU A 48 2.52 6.20 -11.12
N SER A 49 1.86 6.95 -12.01
CA SER A 49 2.54 7.84 -12.93
C SER A 49 3.40 8.89 -12.20
N TYR A 50 2.92 9.45 -11.10
CA TYR A 50 3.70 10.39 -10.30
C TYR A 50 4.91 9.71 -9.62
N GLN A 51 4.74 8.50 -9.08
CA GLN A 51 5.85 7.73 -8.51
C GLN A 51 6.94 7.44 -9.54
N GLU A 52 6.57 7.15 -10.78
CA GLU A 52 7.51 6.84 -11.87
C GLU A 52 8.17 8.08 -12.47
N ASN A 53 7.47 9.21 -12.56
CA ASN A 53 7.90 10.37 -13.35
C ASN A 53 8.29 11.59 -12.52
N SER A 54 8.13 11.56 -11.19
CA SER A 54 8.58 12.68 -10.34
C SER A 54 10.11 12.67 -10.15
N ALA A 55 10.65 13.83 -9.76
CA ALA A 55 12.04 13.95 -9.32
C ALA A 55 12.26 13.51 -7.86
N LEU A 56 11.22 13.01 -7.16
CA LEU A 56 11.33 12.57 -5.78
C LEU A 56 11.98 11.19 -5.71
N LYS A 57 12.77 10.98 -4.65
CA LYS A 57 13.36 9.67 -4.37
C LYS A 57 12.28 8.65 -3.96
N PRO A 58 12.49 7.34 -4.25
CA PRO A 58 11.56 6.28 -3.86
C PRO A 58 11.20 6.25 -2.37
N GLU A 59 12.13 6.64 -1.49
CA GLU A 59 11.93 6.70 -0.04
C GLU A 59 10.85 7.69 0.42
N HIS A 60 10.49 8.68 -0.41
CA HIS A 60 9.42 9.64 -0.11
C HIS A 60 8.02 9.13 -0.50
N PHE A 61 7.93 7.93 -1.08
CA PHE A 61 6.66 7.33 -1.45
C PHE A 61 6.22 6.26 -0.47
N ALA A 62 4.92 6.26 -0.20
CA ALA A 62 4.25 5.22 0.56
C ALA A 62 3.64 4.15 -0.35
N GLN A 63 3.61 2.92 0.14
CA GLN A 63 2.98 1.78 -0.50
C GLN A 63 1.72 1.36 0.25
N ARG A 64 0.77 0.79 -0.49
CA ARG A 64 -0.48 0.24 0.06
C ARG A 64 -0.37 -1.27 0.10
N SER A 65 -0.20 -1.83 1.29
CA SER A 65 -0.16 -3.28 1.47
C SER A 65 -0.94 -3.70 2.71
N ARG A 66 -1.36 -4.96 2.69
CA ARG A 66 -1.82 -5.68 3.88
C ARG A 66 -0.75 -6.60 4.44
N ALA A 67 0.22 -6.99 3.62
CA ALA A 67 1.34 -7.82 4.00
C ALA A 67 2.60 -6.94 4.04
N TRP A 68 3.08 -6.65 5.25
CA TRP A 68 4.30 -5.87 5.50
C TRP A 68 5.42 -6.72 6.13
N MET A 69 5.20 -8.03 6.19
CA MET A 69 6.15 -8.99 6.73
C MET A 69 7.47 -8.99 5.95
N PRO A 70 7.48 -9.08 4.61
CA PRO A 70 8.72 -9.13 3.85
C PRO A 70 9.61 -7.90 4.10
N GLU A 71 9.02 -6.71 4.07
CA GLU A 71 9.74 -5.44 4.21
C GLU A 71 10.31 -5.28 5.62
N LEU A 72 9.54 -5.64 6.64
CA LEU A 72 10.02 -5.54 8.02
C LEU A 72 11.08 -6.59 8.34
N LYS A 73 10.90 -7.83 7.85
CA LYS A 73 11.87 -8.92 8.00
C LYS A 73 13.20 -8.56 7.34
N GLU A 74 13.17 -8.03 6.12
CA GLU A 74 14.36 -7.58 5.40
C GLU A 74 15.17 -6.56 6.23
N LEU A 75 14.51 -5.53 6.77
CA LEU A 75 15.16 -4.50 7.59
C LEU A 75 15.81 -5.06 8.86
N LEU A 76 15.20 -6.05 9.51
CA LEU A 76 15.78 -6.70 10.69
C LEU A 76 16.97 -7.59 10.33
N THR A 77 16.88 -8.35 9.24
CA THR A 77 17.99 -9.21 8.78
C THR A 77 19.22 -8.40 8.35
N LEU A 78 19.02 -7.19 7.83
CA LEU A 78 20.11 -6.26 7.53
C LEU A 78 20.88 -5.78 8.78
N GLN A 79 20.32 -5.97 9.98
CA GLN A 79 20.97 -5.70 11.26
C GLN A 79 21.59 -6.96 11.88
N GLU A 80 21.85 -7.99 11.07
CA GLU A 80 22.47 -9.26 11.47
C GLU A 80 21.61 -10.07 12.46
N ILE A 81 20.33 -9.75 12.58
CA ILE A 81 19.38 -10.55 13.35
C ILE A 81 19.10 -11.86 12.60
N PRO A 82 19.22 -13.04 13.25
CA PRO A 82 18.90 -14.33 12.63
C PRO A 82 17.49 -14.36 12.05
N GLU A 83 17.34 -14.96 10.87
CA GLU A 83 16.09 -14.92 10.11
C GLU A 83 14.85 -15.39 10.90
N ALA A 84 14.99 -16.47 11.68
CA ALA A 84 13.92 -16.99 12.52
C ALA A 84 13.47 -16.00 13.62
N GLN A 85 14.42 -15.27 14.19
CA GLN A 85 14.15 -14.26 15.21
C GLN A 85 13.56 -13.00 14.59
N ALA A 86 14.08 -12.56 13.44
CA ALA A 86 13.53 -11.44 12.67
C ALA A 86 12.06 -11.67 12.30
N GLU A 87 11.72 -12.89 11.87
CA GLU A 87 10.35 -13.25 11.53
C GLU A 87 9.43 -13.22 12.77
N THR A 88 9.88 -13.75 13.90
CA THR A 88 9.11 -13.75 15.15
C THR A 88 8.86 -12.32 15.65
N ALA A 89 9.89 -11.48 15.65
CA ALA A 89 9.78 -10.07 16.05
C ALA A 89 8.88 -9.27 15.10
N ALA A 90 8.99 -9.49 13.79
CA ALA A 90 8.13 -8.85 12.80
C ALA A 90 6.66 -9.29 12.93
N LYS A 91 6.41 -10.58 13.23
CA LYS A 91 5.05 -11.11 13.51
C LYS A 91 4.42 -10.37 14.69
N LEU A 92 5.13 -10.27 15.80
CA LEU A 92 4.66 -9.57 16.99
C LEU A 92 4.36 -8.09 16.70
N ALA A 93 5.25 -7.39 16.00
CA ALA A 93 5.06 -6.00 15.65
C ALA A 93 3.83 -5.78 14.76
N LEU A 94 3.65 -6.63 13.75
CA LEU A 94 2.51 -6.54 12.84
C LEU A 94 1.20 -6.90 13.53
N GLU A 95 1.20 -7.86 14.47
CA GLU A 95 0.03 -8.19 15.28
C GLU A 95 -0.44 -6.98 16.10
N VAL A 96 0.49 -6.25 16.72
CA VAL A 96 0.20 -4.98 17.43
C VAL A 96 -0.37 -3.93 16.48
N LEU A 97 0.08 -3.90 15.23
CA LEU A 97 -0.46 -3.02 14.17
C LEU A 97 -1.78 -3.53 13.57
N GLY A 98 -2.38 -4.58 14.13
CA GLY A 98 -3.68 -5.12 13.73
C GLY A 98 -3.62 -6.16 12.61
N ALA A 99 -2.47 -6.82 12.43
CA ALA A 99 -2.33 -8.01 11.60
C ALA A 99 -2.97 -9.23 12.24
N LYS A 100 -3.58 -10.05 11.38
CA LYS A 100 -4.00 -11.41 11.68
C LYS A 100 -2.97 -12.37 11.11
N ILE A 101 -2.66 -13.39 11.88
CA ILE A 101 -1.76 -14.48 11.50
C ILE A 101 -2.64 -15.71 11.24
N GLU A 102 -2.66 -16.18 9.99
CA GLU A 102 -3.38 -17.37 9.55
C GLU A 102 -2.39 -18.31 8.83
N GLY A 103 -1.80 -19.24 9.58
CA GLY A 103 -0.68 -20.06 9.09
C GLY A 103 0.53 -19.18 8.76
N ASP A 104 1.04 -19.29 7.53
CA ASP A 104 2.16 -18.48 7.04
C ASP A 104 1.73 -17.08 6.57
N ARG A 105 0.42 -16.80 6.48
CA ARG A 105 -0.07 -15.50 6.04
C ARG A 105 -0.16 -14.53 7.21
N VAL A 106 0.58 -13.44 7.11
CA VAL A 106 0.53 -12.31 8.06
C VAL A 106 0.00 -11.09 7.33
N GLU A 107 -1.28 -10.81 7.54
CA GLU A 107 -1.97 -9.71 6.87
C GLU A 107 -2.77 -8.85 7.84
N SER A 108 -2.66 -7.53 7.68
CA SER A 108 -3.52 -6.56 8.35
C SER A 108 -4.99 -6.70 7.94
N LYS A 109 -5.90 -6.54 8.89
CA LYS A 109 -7.35 -6.46 8.60
C LYS A 109 -7.68 -5.30 7.67
N THR A 110 -6.95 -4.19 7.82
CA THR A 110 -7.12 -2.96 7.05
C THR A 110 -5.87 -2.71 6.22
N ILE A 111 -6.04 -2.19 4.99
CA ILE A 111 -4.90 -1.79 4.15
C ILE A 111 -4.15 -0.65 4.85
N LEU A 112 -2.86 -0.86 5.10
CA LEU A 112 -1.99 0.19 5.61
C LEU A 112 -1.34 0.93 4.45
N PHE A 113 -1.10 2.23 4.64
CA PHE A 113 -0.38 3.08 3.69
C PHE A 113 0.87 3.62 4.39
N LEU A 114 2.00 2.95 4.19
CA LEU A 114 3.24 3.22 4.91
C LEU A 114 4.34 3.61 3.93
N GLY A 115 5.09 4.65 4.27
CA GLY A 115 6.35 5.00 3.63
C GLY A 115 7.48 4.14 4.16
N LYS A 116 8.64 4.25 3.50
CA LYS A 116 9.85 3.56 3.93
C LYS A 116 10.27 3.99 5.34
N THR A 117 10.16 5.28 5.63
CA THR A 117 10.47 5.88 6.93
C THR A 117 9.64 5.30 8.09
N GLU A 118 8.36 5.01 7.86
CA GLU A 118 7.48 4.45 8.88
C GLU A 118 7.86 3.00 9.19
N ILE A 119 8.18 2.20 8.17
CA ILE A 119 8.58 0.80 8.36
C ILE A 119 9.96 0.73 9.01
N GLU A 120 10.90 1.59 8.60
CA GLU A 120 12.20 1.75 9.25
C GLU A 120 12.04 2.19 10.71
N ALA A 121 11.09 3.08 11.02
CA ALA A 121 10.82 3.47 12.40
C ALA A 121 10.33 2.27 13.24
N VAL A 122 9.45 1.43 12.69
CA VAL A 122 9.02 0.19 13.35
C VAL A 122 10.20 -0.75 13.57
N ALA A 123 11.02 -0.99 12.54
CA ALA A 123 12.23 -1.81 12.67
C ALA A 123 13.17 -1.28 13.76
N ASN A 124 13.43 0.03 13.77
CA ASN A 124 14.28 0.69 14.75
C ASN A 124 13.76 0.55 16.19
N ILE A 125 12.44 0.58 16.38
CA ILE A 125 11.82 0.33 17.70
C ILE A 125 12.11 -1.11 18.15
N LEU A 126 11.98 -2.09 17.26
CA LEU A 126 12.29 -3.49 17.58
C LEU A 126 13.77 -3.67 17.92
N ILE A 127 14.66 -3.10 17.13
CA ILE A 127 16.12 -3.19 17.34
C ILE A 127 16.53 -2.54 18.67
N LYS A 128 16.01 -1.34 18.98
CA LYS A 128 16.32 -0.65 20.24
C LYS A 128 15.86 -1.41 21.48
N ASN A 129 14.77 -2.16 21.36
CA ASN A 129 14.19 -2.94 22.45
C ASN A 129 14.48 -4.44 22.32
N TRP A 130 15.51 -4.82 21.54
CA TRP A 130 15.77 -6.20 21.18
C TRP A 130 15.93 -7.11 22.40
N ASN A 131 16.60 -6.65 23.46
CA ASN A 131 16.78 -7.42 24.69
C ASN A 131 15.45 -7.82 25.36
N ALA A 132 14.40 -7.00 25.24
CA ALA A 132 13.08 -7.33 25.78
C ALA A 132 12.31 -8.30 24.87
N ILE A 133 12.62 -8.32 23.58
CA ILE A 133 11.95 -9.14 22.56
C ILE A 133 12.62 -10.51 22.44
N ALA A 134 13.95 -10.58 22.54
CA ALA A 134 14.74 -11.80 22.42
C ALA A 134 14.64 -12.75 23.63
N LEU A 135 13.99 -12.31 24.72
CA LEU A 135 13.72 -13.11 25.92
C LEU A 135 12.35 -13.81 25.88
N VAL A 136 11.58 -13.62 24.81
CA VAL A 136 10.33 -14.33 24.51
C VAL A 136 10.59 -15.37 23.43
#